data_AF-A0A7G5N3F9-F1
#
_entry.id   AF-A0A7G5N3F9-F1
#
_cell.length_a   1.000
_cell.length_b   1.000
_cell.length_c   1.000
_cell.angle_alpha   90.00
_cell.angle_beta   90.00
_cell.angle_gamma   90.00
#
_symmetry.space_group_name_H-M   'P 1'
#
loop_
_entity.id
_entity.type
_entity.pdbx_description
1 polymer ?
#
loop_
_entity_poly.entity_id
_entity_poly.type
_entity_poly.pdbx_seq_one_letter_code
_entity_poly.pdbx_strand_id
1 'polypeptide(L)'
;MKPFQWIAVGACLIFTLSVSYIDWGGFKVVKEFYYNGVLKFIFQYIYYVFETGLFTLIIVFGQKAFEKWFGNQKFPYGGIVAALTWGAGHILTKGSLFAGLLTILSGFIYGVTYLLVNRDIKKTYLLLFVMFVF
;
A
#
# COMPACT_ATOMS: atom_id res chain seq x y z
N MET A 1 15.89 -0.54 -13.28
CA MET A 1 14.60 -1.21 -13.52
C MET A 1 14.47 -1.50 -15.00
N LYS A 2 14.03 -2.68 -15.37
CA LYS A 2 13.77 -3.07 -16.77
C LYS A 2 12.49 -2.39 -17.27
N PRO A 3 12.31 -2.16 -18.60
CA PRO A 3 11.13 -1.48 -19.13
C PRO A 3 9.80 -2.11 -18.68
N PHE A 4 9.69 -3.44 -18.68
CA PHE A 4 8.47 -4.12 -18.22
C PHE A 4 8.16 -3.86 -16.73
N GLN A 5 9.18 -3.66 -15.88
CA GLN A 5 8.97 -3.38 -14.45
C GLN A 5 8.28 -2.02 -14.28
N TRP A 6 8.64 -1.03 -15.09
CA TRP A 6 7.97 0.27 -15.09
C TRP A 6 6.51 0.16 -15.52
N ILE A 7 6.23 -0.61 -16.57
CA ILE A 7 4.86 -0.87 -17.03
C ILE A 7 4.05 -1.55 -15.92
N ALA A 8 4.60 -2.58 -15.27
CA ALA A 8 3.94 -3.28 -14.19
C ALA A 8 3.69 -2.38 -12.96
N VAL A 9 4.67 -1.55 -12.57
CA VAL A 9 4.48 -0.56 -11.49
C VAL A 9 3.39 0.44 -11.86
N GLY A 10 3.39 0.94 -13.10
CA GLY A 10 2.35 1.82 -13.62
C GLY A 10 0.96 1.17 -13.55
N ALA A 11 0.85 -0.11 -13.92
CA ALA A 11 -0.40 -0.87 -13.82
C ALA A 11 -0.86 -1.02 -12.36
N CYS A 12 0.04 -1.36 -11.43
CA CYS A 12 -0.29 -1.42 -10.00
C CYS A 12 -0.78 -0.07 -9.48
N LEU A 13 -0.11 1.03 -9.87
CA LEU A 13 -0.47 2.38 -9.46
C LEU A 13 -1.86 2.77 -9.99
N ILE A 14 -2.08 2.64 -11.30
CA ILE A 14 -3.36 2.96 -11.94
C ILE A 14 -4.50 2.14 -11.32
N PHE A 15 -4.29 0.83 -11.12
CA PHE A 15 -5.29 -0.04 -10.49
C PHE A 15 -5.65 0.47 -9.09
N THR A 16 -4.66 0.72 -8.24
CA THR A 16 -4.90 1.14 -6.85
C THR A 16 -5.58 2.50 -6.77
N LEU A 17 -5.14 3.46 -7.59
CA LEU A 17 -5.77 4.78 -7.67
C LEU A 17 -7.19 4.71 -8.22
N SER A 18 -7.46 3.83 -9.18
CA SER A 18 -8.82 3.63 -9.73
C SER A 18 -9.76 3.06 -8.67
N VAL A 19 -9.30 2.07 -7.90
CA VAL A 19 -10.06 1.51 -6.78
C VAL A 19 -10.32 2.58 -5.72
N SER A 20 -9.29 3.34 -5.32
CA SER A 20 -9.39 4.45 -4.37
C SER A 20 -10.41 5.50 -4.85
N TYR A 21 -10.34 5.90 -6.12
CA TYR A 21 -11.25 6.88 -6.71
C TYR A 21 -12.71 6.40 -6.71
N ILE A 22 -12.96 5.11 -7.02
CA ILE A 22 -14.30 4.55 -7.02
C ILE A 22 -14.85 4.46 -5.59
N ASP A 23 -14.06 3.94 -4.65
CA ASP A 23 -14.44 3.78 -3.24
C ASP A 23 -14.78 5.13 -2.58
N TRP A 24 -13.95 6.14 -2.85
CA TRP A 24 -14.18 7.49 -2.36
C TRP A 24 -15.19 8.28 -3.20
N GLY A 25 -15.52 7.86 -4.41
CA GLY A 25 -16.35 8.60 -5.38
C GLY A 25 -15.69 9.91 -5.84
N GLY A 26 -14.37 9.92 -5.99
CA GLY A 26 -13.53 11.08 -6.31
C GLY A 26 -12.12 10.93 -5.74
N PHE A 27 -11.24 11.90 -5.97
CA PHE A 27 -9.89 11.89 -5.39
C PHE A 27 -9.95 11.95 -3.86
N LYS A 28 -9.41 10.93 -3.19
CA LYS A 28 -9.41 10.79 -1.73
C LYS A 28 -8.86 12.05 -1.05
N VAL A 29 -7.68 12.50 -1.46
CA VAL A 29 -7.02 13.71 -0.94
C VAL A 29 -7.90 14.96 -0.97
N VAL A 30 -8.67 15.15 -2.05
CA VAL A 30 -9.53 16.33 -2.21
C VAL A 30 -10.72 16.22 -1.26
N LYS A 31 -11.35 15.04 -1.18
CA LYS A 31 -12.48 14.81 -0.29
C LYS A 31 -12.09 14.95 1.17
N GLU A 32 -10.95 14.39 1.56
CA GLU A 32 -10.43 14.51 2.92
C GLU A 32 -10.11 15.95 3.29
N PHE A 33 -9.56 16.74 2.37
CA PHE A 33 -9.32 18.17 2.61
C PHE A 33 -10.62 18.93 2.89
N TYR A 34 -11.65 18.73 2.06
CA TYR A 34 -12.95 19.39 2.25
C TYR A 34 -13.68 18.93 3.51
N TYR A 35 -13.62 17.63 3.83
CA TYR A 35 -14.32 17.06 4.99
C TYR A 35 -13.65 17.45 6.31
N ASN A 36 -12.32 17.42 6.37
CA ASN A 36 -11.56 17.63 7.61
C ASN A 36 -11.21 19.11 7.87
N GLY A 37 -11.14 19.92 6.81
CA GLY A 37 -10.56 21.26 6.88
C GLY A 37 -9.04 21.23 7.11
N VAL A 38 -8.41 22.41 7.07
CA VAL A 38 -6.94 22.54 6.97
C VAL A 38 -6.20 21.86 8.12
N LEU A 39 -6.57 22.11 9.38
CA LEU A 39 -5.79 21.64 10.54
C LEU A 39 -5.82 20.12 10.68
N LYS A 40 -7.02 19.51 10.65
CA LYS A 40 -7.17 18.06 10.75
C LYS A 40 -6.54 17.36 9.56
N PHE A 41 -6.65 17.94 8.36
CA PHE A 41 -6.01 17.41 7.16
C PHE A 41 -4.48 17.35 7.31
N ILE A 42 -3.84 18.40 7.83
CA ILE A 42 -2.39 18.41 8.06
C ILE A 42 -1.97 17.27 9.00
N PHE A 43 -2.62 17.13 10.16
CA PHE A 43 -2.30 16.07 11.11
C PHE A 43 -2.58 14.67 10.55
N GLN A 44 -3.67 14.51 9.78
CA GLN A 44 -3.98 13.26 9.11
C GLN A 44 -2.89 12.87 8.10
N TYR A 45 -2.35 13.84 7.33
CA TYR A 45 -1.31 13.55 6.35
C TYR A 45 0.06 13.29 6.99
N ILE A 46 0.37 13.95 8.12
CA ILE A 46 1.51 13.56 8.95
C ILE A 46 1.35 12.12 9.43
N TYR A 47 0.15 11.76 9.90
CA TYR A 47 -0.15 10.38 10.29
C TYR A 47 0.01 9.40 9.11
N TYR A 48 -0.44 9.73 7.90
CA TYR A 48 -0.27 8.88 6.70
C TYR A 48 1.18 8.68 6.27
N VAL A 49 2.05 9.66 6.48
CA VAL A 49 3.50 9.50 6.30
C VAL A 49 4.03 8.40 7.22
N PHE A 50 3.66 8.43 8.51
CA PHE A 50 4.07 7.40 9.46
C PHE A 50 3.43 6.04 9.18
N GLU A 51 2.14 5.99 8.86
CA GLU A 51 1.44 4.76 8.52
C GLU A 51 2.07 4.08 7.29
N THR A 52 2.41 4.86 6.26
CA THR A 52 3.15 4.38 5.10
C THR A 52 4.51 3.82 5.48
N GLY A 53 5.22 4.48 6.39
CA GLY A 53 6.47 3.98 6.94
C GLY A 53 6.29 2.61 7.59
N LEU A 54 5.28 2.47 8.45
CA LEU A 54 5.00 1.23 9.18
C LEU A 54 4.73 0.06 8.22
N PHE A 55 3.78 0.19 7.29
CA PHE A 55 3.48 -0.94 6.41
C PHE A 55 4.59 -1.18 5.37
N THR A 56 5.39 -0.17 5.01
CA THR A 56 6.63 -0.38 4.23
C THR A 56 7.62 -1.26 5.01
N LEU A 57 7.82 -1.01 6.31
CA LEU A 57 8.71 -1.83 7.13
C LEU A 57 8.18 -3.26 7.28
N ILE A 58 6.86 -3.44 7.46
CA ILE A 58 6.23 -4.77 7.48
C ILE A 58 6.54 -5.52 6.18
N ILE A 59 6.37 -4.88 5.02
CA ILE A 59 6.67 -5.49 3.72
C ILE A 59 8.15 -5.84 3.61
N VAL A 60 9.06 -4.92 3.94
CA VAL A 60 10.51 -5.13 3.79
C VAL A 60 11.01 -6.25 4.69
N PHE A 61 10.66 -6.23 5.98
CA PHE A 61 11.12 -7.24 6.92
C PHE A 61 10.40 -8.57 6.74
N GLY A 62 9.10 -8.56 6.45
CA GLY A 62 8.33 -9.75 6.10
C GLY A 62 8.90 -10.43 4.86
N GLN A 63 9.24 -9.66 3.82
CA GLN A 63 9.90 -10.21 2.64
C GLN A 63 11.24 -10.86 3.01
N LYS A 64 12.12 -10.16 3.73
CA LYS A 64 13.46 -10.68 4.09
C LYS A 64 13.38 -11.97 4.91
N ALA A 65 12.47 -12.05 5.88
CA ALA A 65 12.31 -13.23 6.73
C ALA A 65 11.89 -14.46 5.90
N PHE A 66 10.87 -14.30 5.07
CA PHE A 66 10.31 -15.42 4.30
C PHE A 66 11.19 -15.80 3.09
N GLU A 67 11.88 -14.85 2.44
CA GLU A 67 12.89 -15.18 1.43
C GLU A 67 14.00 -16.06 2.04
N LYS A 68 14.42 -15.78 3.28
CA LYS A 68 15.41 -16.59 3.99
C LYS A 68 14.88 -17.98 4.35
N TRP A 69 13.60 -18.10 4.72
CA TRP A 69 13.00 -19.38 5.11
C TRP A 69 12.67 -20.28 3.91
N PHE A 70 12.13 -19.71 2.84
CA PHE A 70 11.63 -20.47 1.69
C PHE A 70 12.61 -20.52 0.51
N GLY A 71 13.69 -19.73 0.54
CA GLY A 71 14.70 -19.71 -0.52
C GLY A 71 14.23 -19.15 -1.87
N ASN A 72 13.01 -18.60 -1.95
CA ASN A 72 12.44 -18.03 -3.17
C ASN A 72 12.40 -16.50 -3.08
N GLN A 73 13.07 -15.81 -4.00
CA GLN A 73 13.11 -14.34 -4.01
C GLN A 73 12.08 -13.71 -4.97
N LYS A 74 11.30 -14.49 -5.71
CA LYS A 74 10.38 -13.95 -6.73
C LYS A 74 8.96 -13.75 -6.20
N PHE A 75 8.64 -14.32 -5.05
CA PHE A 75 7.30 -14.33 -4.49
C PHE A 75 7.10 -13.20 -3.47
N PRO A 76 5.98 -12.46 -3.48
CA PRO A 76 5.77 -11.25 -2.67
C PRO A 76 5.33 -11.56 -1.22
N TYR A 77 6.16 -12.29 -0.47
CA TYR A 77 5.89 -12.62 0.93
C TYR A 77 5.60 -11.41 1.81
N GLY A 78 6.35 -10.32 1.64
CA GLY A 78 6.13 -9.07 2.38
C GLY A 78 4.73 -8.49 2.17
N GLY A 79 4.20 -8.62 0.95
CA GLY A 79 2.83 -8.21 0.64
C GLY A 79 1.79 -9.09 1.33
N ILE A 80 2.04 -10.40 1.42
CA ILE A 80 1.16 -11.32 2.16
C ILE A 80 1.16 -11.00 3.65
N VAL A 81 2.33 -10.76 4.24
CA VAL A 81 2.43 -10.37 5.65
C VAL A 81 1.65 -9.06 5.87
N ALA A 82 1.85 -8.05 5.03
CA ALA A 82 1.10 -6.79 5.13
C ALA A 82 -0.41 -6.98 4.95
N ALA A 83 -0.83 -7.80 3.98
CA ALA A 83 -2.24 -8.11 3.76
C ALA A 83 -2.88 -8.77 4.99
N LEU A 84 -2.17 -9.68 5.66
CA LEU A 84 -2.67 -10.36 6.86
C LEU A 84 -2.65 -9.47 8.10
N THR A 85 -1.61 -8.67 8.33
CA THR A 85 -1.48 -7.89 9.57
C THR A 85 -2.20 -6.55 9.49
N TRP A 86 -2.13 -5.87 8.34
CA TRP A 86 -2.73 -4.55 8.14
C TRP A 86 -4.10 -4.66 7.44
N GLY A 87 -4.18 -5.42 6.35
CA GLY A 87 -5.43 -5.58 5.58
C GLY A 87 -6.52 -6.34 6.35
N ALA A 88 -6.22 -7.52 6.90
CA ALA A 88 -7.21 -8.27 7.68
C ALA A 88 -7.59 -7.56 8.98
N GLY A 89 -6.67 -6.79 9.57
CA GLY A 89 -6.96 -5.90 10.70
C GLY A 89 -8.10 -4.91 10.39
N HIS A 90 -8.17 -4.41 9.15
CA HIS A 90 -9.24 -3.51 8.71
C HIS A 90 -10.60 -4.19 8.64
N ILE A 91 -10.69 -5.50 8.38
CA ILE A 91 -11.97 -6.24 8.48
C ILE A 91 -12.51 -6.12 9.91
N LEU A 92 -11.63 -6.27 10.91
CA LEU A 92 -12.00 -6.27 12.32
C LEU A 92 -12.37 -4.87 12.82
N THR A 93 -11.66 -3.82 12.36
CA THR A 93 -11.83 -2.47 12.90
C THR A 93 -12.81 -1.59 12.12
N LYS A 94 -13.02 -1.83 10.83
CA LYS A 94 -13.88 -0.99 9.97
C LYS A 94 -15.29 -1.55 9.79
N GLY A 95 -15.56 -2.79 10.23
CA GLY A 95 -16.89 -3.40 10.16
C GLY A 95 -17.41 -3.69 8.74
N SER A 96 -16.56 -3.56 7.72
CA SER A 96 -16.91 -3.83 6.32
C SER A 96 -15.99 -4.90 5.74
N LEU A 97 -16.58 -6.05 5.41
CA LEU A 97 -15.85 -7.15 4.78
C LEU A 97 -15.28 -6.73 3.41
N PHE A 98 -16.04 -5.97 2.63
CA PHE A 98 -15.60 -5.50 1.32
C PHE A 98 -14.38 -4.56 1.43
N ALA A 99 -14.43 -3.57 2.32
CA ALA A 99 -13.31 -2.66 2.55
C ALA A 99 -12.07 -3.42 3.06
N GLY A 100 -12.27 -4.42 3.91
CA GLY A 100 -11.21 -5.30 4.37
C GLY A 100 -10.59 -6.17 3.27
N LEU A 101 -11.40 -6.72 2.36
CA LEU A 101 -10.88 -7.47 1.20
C LEU A 101 -10.08 -6.58 0.24
N LEU A 102 -10.55 -5.34 0.00
CA LEU A 102 -9.81 -4.36 -0.80
C LEU A 102 -8.46 -4.00 -0.16
N THR A 103 -8.42 -3.81 1.16
CA THR A 103 -7.16 -3.51 1.88
C THR A 103 -6.19 -4.69 1.92
N ILE A 104 -6.69 -5.94 2.01
CA ILE A 104 -5.90 -7.16 1.81
C ILE A 104 -5.27 -7.17 0.41
N LEU A 105 -6.06 -6.91 -0.63
CA LEU A 105 -5.57 -6.85 -2.01
C LEU A 105 -4.51 -5.75 -2.18
N SER A 106 -4.73 -4.57 -1.61
CA SER A 106 -3.74 -3.48 -1.60
C SER A 106 -2.44 -3.89 -0.92
N GLY A 107 -2.51 -4.57 0.24
CA GLY A 107 -1.32 -5.08 0.92
C GLY A 107 -0.49 -6.03 0.05
N PHE A 108 -1.15 -6.92 -0.69
CA PHE A 108 -0.48 -7.79 -1.66
C PHE A 108 0.17 -6.99 -2.80
N ILE A 109 -0.56 -6.06 -3.41
CA ILE A 109 -0.07 -5.20 -4.49
C ILE A 109 1.15 -4.39 -4.03
N TYR A 110 1.15 -3.89 -2.79
CA TYR A 110 2.28 -3.15 -2.22
C TYR A 110 3.54 -4.01 -2.13
N GLY A 111 3.41 -5.29 -1.76
CA GLY A 111 4.52 -6.25 -1.80
C GLY A 111 5.02 -6.53 -3.22
N VAL A 112 4.11 -6.64 -4.19
CA VAL A 112 4.48 -6.76 -5.62
C VAL A 112 5.24 -5.52 -6.08
N THR A 113 4.77 -4.31 -5.74
CA THR A 113 5.45 -3.05 -6.06
C THR A 113 6.86 -3.00 -5.48
N TYR A 114 7.06 -3.43 -4.23
CA TYR A 114 8.39 -3.55 -3.60
C TYR A 114 9.35 -4.43 -4.43
N LEU A 115 8.88 -5.60 -4.90
CA LEU A 115 9.69 -6.46 -5.77
C LEU A 115 9.97 -5.84 -7.14
N LEU A 116 8.98 -5.20 -7.76
CA LEU A 116 9.10 -4.59 -9.07
C LEU A 116 10.10 -3.43 -9.10
N VAL A 117 10.20 -2.66 -8.01
CA VAL A 117 11.22 -1.60 -7.88
C VAL A 117 12.59 -2.12 -7.43
N ASN A 118 12.81 -3.44 -7.51
CA ASN A 118 14.05 -4.11 -7.12
C ASN A 118 14.41 -3.90 -5.65
N ARG A 119 13.40 -3.90 -4.77
CA ARG A 119 13.57 -3.77 -3.31
C ARG A 119 14.18 -2.44 -2.86
N ASP A 120 14.11 -1.42 -3.71
CA ASP A 120 14.54 -0.07 -3.38
C ASP A 120 13.56 0.57 -2.40
N ILE A 121 13.95 0.62 -1.12
CA ILE A 121 13.10 1.08 -0.02
C ILE A 121 12.60 2.51 -0.25
N LYS A 122 13.43 3.40 -0.83
CA LYS A 122 13.04 4.80 -1.07
C LYS A 122 11.94 4.86 -2.13
N LYS A 123 12.12 4.15 -3.25
CA LYS A 123 11.10 4.08 -4.32
C LYS A 123 9.82 3.41 -3.83
N THR A 124 9.94 2.34 -3.05
CA THR A 124 8.80 1.66 -2.45
C THR A 124 8.03 2.63 -1.57
N TYR A 125 8.67 3.26 -0.60
CA TYR A 125 8.00 4.21 0.29
C TYR A 125 7.24 5.31 -0.47
N LEU A 126 7.88 5.93 -1.46
CA LEU A 126 7.26 7.00 -2.25
C LEU A 126 6.05 6.50 -3.07
N LEU A 127 6.18 5.35 -3.75
CA LEU A 127 5.08 4.79 -4.53
C LEU A 127 3.92 4.36 -3.63
N LEU A 128 4.23 3.69 -2.53
CA LEU A 128 3.24 3.24 -1.57
C LEU A 128 2.50 4.41 -0.92
N PHE A 129 3.19 5.50 -0.61
CA PHE A 129 2.56 6.73 -0.13
C PHE A 129 1.54 7.24 -1.14
N VAL A 130 1.94 7.38 -2.42
CA VAL A 130 1.03 7.84 -3.48
C VAL A 130 -0.16 6.90 -3.65
N MET A 131 0.07 5.59 -3.66
CA MET A 131 -0.98 4.57 -3.77
C MET A 131 -1.95 4.55 -2.58
N PHE A 132 -1.56 5.11 -1.43
CA PHE A 132 -2.35 5.10 -0.21
C PHE A 132 -3.14 6.41 0.00
N VAL A 133 -2.57 7.55 -0.38
CA VAL A 133 -3.16 8.87 -0.10
C VAL A 133 -3.98 9.46 -1.25
N PHE A 134 -3.84 8.95 -2.48
CA PHE A 134 -4.59 9.41 -3.65
C PHE A 134 -5.68 8.40 -4.04
#